data_AF-A0A853FMG0-F1
#
_entry.id   AF-A0A853FMG0-F1
#
_cell.length_a   1.000
_cell.length_b   1.000
_cell.length_c   1.000
_cell.angle_alpha   90.00
_cell.angle_beta   90.00
_cell.angle_gamma   90.00
#
_symmetry.space_group_name_H-M   'P 1'
#
loop_
_entity.id
_entity.type
_entity.pdbx_description
1 polymer ?
#
loop_
_entity_poly.entity_id
_entity_poly.type
_entity_poly.pdbx_seq_one_letter_code
_entity_poly.pdbx_strand_id
1 'polypeptide(L)'
;MAKADEILIPLRITIEQPVIGVRHSLQAKDDLPLDPKASHAGEALSFDFQVRVAPGPKFFGDQVRREGPERRFVYIRIGQAAGDAGSPWSRRMKIDIHDIDAALLDRAAQGGGIIETTINGTGKDGTPACATIRPTGRRLVAG
;
A
#
# COMPACT_ATOMS: atom_id res chain seq x y z
N MET A 1 -15.06 -16.73 -7.63
CA MET A 1 -14.57 -17.14 -8.97
C MET A 1 -13.87 -15.94 -9.58
N ALA A 2 -12.54 -16.00 -9.74
CA ALA A 2 -11.85 -15.03 -10.59
C ALA A 2 -12.44 -15.16 -11.99
N LYS A 3 -12.79 -14.04 -12.63
CA LYS A 3 -13.13 -14.07 -14.07
C LYS A 3 -11.90 -14.61 -14.81
N ALA A 4 -12.11 -15.33 -15.92
CA ALA A 4 -11.08 -16.12 -16.63
C ALA A 4 -9.81 -15.35 -17.03
N ASP A 5 -9.81 -14.01 -16.94
CA ASP A 5 -8.70 -13.13 -17.33
C ASP A 5 -8.08 -12.34 -16.16
N GLU A 6 -8.43 -12.66 -14.90
CA GLU A 6 -7.84 -12.02 -13.72
C GLU A 6 -6.61 -12.78 -13.21
N ILE A 7 -5.48 -12.08 -13.11
CA ILE A 7 -4.24 -12.58 -12.52
C ILE A 7 -4.08 -12.07 -11.08
N LEU A 8 -3.65 -12.94 -10.18
CA LEU A 8 -3.37 -12.59 -8.79
C LEU A 8 -1.92 -12.12 -8.68
N ILE A 9 -1.72 -10.88 -8.23
CA ILE A 9 -0.40 -10.26 -8.10
C ILE A 9 -0.16 -9.91 -6.63
N PRO A 10 0.93 -10.41 -6.02
CA PRO A 10 1.34 -10.01 -4.69
C PRO A 10 2.04 -8.64 -4.72
N LEU A 11 1.65 -7.77 -3.80
CA LEU A 11 2.22 -6.43 -3.64
C LEU A 11 2.73 -6.26 -2.20
N ARG A 12 3.76 -5.41 -2.07
CA ARG A 12 4.28 -4.92 -0.80
C ARG A 12 4.34 -3.40 -0.83
N ILE A 13 3.80 -2.73 0.20
CA ILE A 13 4.14 -1.33 0.48
C ILE A 13 5.25 -1.32 1.53
N THR A 14 6.38 -0.71 1.21
CA THR A 14 7.49 -0.50 2.15
C THR A 14 7.58 0.98 2.51
N ILE A 15 7.31 1.30 3.78
CA ILE A 15 7.38 2.64 4.32
C ILE A 15 8.77 2.85 4.92
N GLU A 16 9.60 3.60 4.22
CA GLU A 16 10.89 4.07 4.71
C GLU A 16 10.71 5.32 5.57
N GLN A 17 11.64 5.56 6.50
CA GLN A 17 11.61 6.73 7.39
C GLN A 17 10.24 6.96 8.04
N PRO A 18 9.60 5.95 8.65
CA PRO A 18 8.37 6.18 9.41
C PRO A 18 8.66 7.04 10.64
N VAL A 19 7.67 7.82 11.08
CA VAL A 19 7.76 8.49 12.38
C VAL A 19 7.77 7.42 13.48
N ILE A 20 8.82 7.40 14.28
CA ILE A 20 9.02 6.41 15.36
C ILE A 20 7.84 6.43 16.32
N GLY A 21 7.39 5.23 16.72
CA GLY A 21 6.27 5.02 17.64
C GLY A 21 4.89 5.22 17.01
N VAL A 22 4.78 5.75 15.79
CA VAL A 22 3.49 5.97 15.14
C VAL A 22 3.00 4.72 14.44
N ARG A 23 1.82 4.25 14.86
CA ARG A 23 1.18 3.07 14.25
C ARG A 23 0.72 3.35 12.82
N HIS A 24 1.03 2.44 11.92
CA HIS A 24 0.59 2.37 10.54
C HIS A 24 -0.12 1.04 10.30
N SER A 25 -1.12 1.00 9.43
CA SER A 25 -1.82 -0.25 9.07
C SER A 25 -2.29 -0.20 7.63
N LEU A 26 -2.50 -1.34 6.98
CA LEU A 26 -3.37 -1.38 5.79
C LEU A 26 -4.82 -1.05 6.22
N GLN A 27 -5.65 -0.65 5.25
CA GLN A 27 -7.10 -0.58 5.44
C GLN A 27 -7.74 -1.85 4.88
N ALA A 28 -8.41 -2.62 5.74
CA ALA A 28 -9.20 -3.79 5.35
C ALA A 28 -10.44 -3.40 4.53
N LYS A 29 -11.15 -4.39 3.98
CA LYS A 29 -12.39 -4.19 3.21
C LYS A 29 -13.48 -3.48 4.01
N ASP A 30 -13.60 -3.78 5.30
CA ASP A 30 -14.56 -3.23 6.26
C ASP A 30 -14.07 -1.91 6.90
N ASP A 31 -13.02 -1.32 6.34
CA ASP A 31 -12.36 -0.11 6.83
C ASP A 31 -11.74 -0.24 8.23
N LEU A 32 -11.51 -1.45 8.73
CA LEU A 32 -10.73 -1.65 9.95
C LEU A 32 -9.22 -1.60 9.68
N PRO A 33 -8.39 -1.29 10.70
CA PRO A 33 -6.95 -1.48 10.63
C PRO A 33 -6.60 -2.94 10.34
N LEU A 34 -5.77 -3.19 9.33
CA LEU A 34 -5.22 -4.49 9.01
C LEU A 34 -3.71 -4.48 9.20
N ASP A 35 -3.20 -5.48 9.92
CA ASP A 35 -1.77 -5.66 10.16
C ASP A 35 -1.09 -4.41 10.74
N PRO A 36 -1.56 -3.86 11.88
CA PRO A 36 -1.01 -2.64 12.46
C PRO A 36 0.43 -2.84 12.96
N LYS A 37 1.33 -1.94 12.57
CA LYS A 37 2.76 -1.94 12.92
C LYS A 37 3.21 -0.56 13.34
N ALA A 38 4.21 -0.47 14.19
CA ALA A 38 4.91 0.78 14.49
C ALA A 38 6.41 0.52 14.40
N SER A 39 7.14 1.54 13.95
CA SER A 39 8.60 1.50 13.93
C SER A 39 9.12 1.88 15.31
N HIS A 40 10.05 1.13 15.87
CA HIS A 40 10.59 1.35 17.20
C HIS A 40 11.90 2.16 17.19
N ALA A 41 12.71 1.97 16.15
CA ALA A 41 14.02 2.61 16.01
C ALA A 41 14.23 3.25 14.63
N GLY A 42 13.16 3.42 13.85
CA GLY A 42 13.22 3.97 12.50
C GLY A 42 13.35 2.89 11.40
N GLU A 43 13.24 1.61 11.76
CA GLU A 43 13.16 0.52 10.79
C GLU A 43 11.95 0.68 9.87
N ALA A 44 12.12 0.26 8.61
CA ALA A 44 11.06 0.33 7.61
C ALA A 44 9.89 -0.61 7.95
N LEU A 45 8.68 -0.19 7.59
CA LEU A 45 7.47 -0.99 7.78
C LEU A 45 7.00 -1.55 6.45
N SER A 46 6.85 -2.87 6.36
CA SER A 46 6.36 -3.54 5.15
C SER A 46 4.94 -4.05 5.34
N PHE A 47 4.09 -3.89 4.33
CA PHE A 47 2.71 -4.34 4.34
C PHE A 47 2.41 -5.12 3.07
N ASP A 48 2.12 -6.41 3.22
CA ASP A 48 1.88 -7.32 2.11
C ASP A 48 0.38 -7.50 1.88
N PHE A 49 -0.01 -7.52 0.61
CA PHE A 49 -1.39 -7.73 0.20
C PHE A 49 -1.42 -8.27 -1.22
N GLN A 50 -2.59 -8.74 -1.65
CA GLN A 50 -2.79 -9.27 -2.99
C GLN A 50 -3.85 -8.46 -3.72
N VAL A 51 -3.64 -8.30 -5.03
CA VAL A 51 -4.64 -7.72 -5.92
C VAL A 51 -4.88 -8.65 -7.09
N ARG A 52 -6.11 -8.62 -7.59
CA ARG A 52 -6.46 -9.22 -8.89
C ARG A 52 -6.37 -8.13 -9.94
N VAL A 53 -5.69 -8.41 -11.05
CA VAL A 53 -5.52 -7.50 -12.19
C VAL A 53 -6.18 -8.11 -13.41
N ALA A 54 -7.05 -7.36 -14.10
CA ALA A 54 -7.66 -7.74 -15.36
C ALA A 54 -7.16 -6.85 -16.51
N PRO A 55 -7.33 -7.26 -17.79
CA PRO A 55 -6.96 -6.45 -18.95
C PRO A 55 -7.52 -5.02 -18.93
N GLY A 56 -6.72 -4.07 -19.44
CA GLY A 56 -7.04 -2.63 -19.42
C GLY A 56 -6.92 -2.04 -18.00
N PRO A 57 -5.73 -2.16 -17.40
CA PRO A 57 -5.45 -2.61 -16.03
C PRO A 57 -6.52 -2.23 -15.01
N LYS A 58 -7.42 -3.18 -14.75
CA LYS A 58 -8.43 -3.06 -13.69
C LYS A 58 -7.95 -3.78 -12.45
N PHE A 59 -7.76 -3.04 -11.36
CA PHE A 59 -7.34 -3.59 -10.07
C PHE A 59 -8.55 -3.87 -9.17
N PHE A 60 -8.52 -5.04 -8.53
CA PHE A 60 -9.51 -5.49 -7.56
C PHE A 60 -8.81 -6.09 -6.34
N GLY A 61 -9.47 -6.05 -5.19
CA GLY A 61 -8.95 -6.62 -3.96
C GLY A 61 -9.62 -5.97 -2.76
N ASP A 62 -9.48 -6.59 -1.60
CA ASP A 62 -10.14 -6.14 -0.37
C ASP A 62 -9.59 -4.79 0.11
N GLN A 63 -8.32 -4.53 -0.15
CA GLN A 63 -7.63 -3.27 0.18
C GLN A 63 -7.73 -2.22 -0.95
N VAL A 64 -8.21 -2.59 -2.14
CA VAL A 64 -8.27 -1.68 -3.30
C VAL A 64 -9.44 -0.72 -3.13
N ARG A 65 -9.16 0.57 -3.39
CA ARG A 65 -10.14 1.66 -3.41
C ARG A 65 -10.15 2.32 -4.79
N ARG A 66 -11.26 3.02 -5.08
CA ARG A 66 -11.49 3.70 -6.35
C ARG A 66 -11.86 5.16 -6.11
N GLU A 67 -11.45 6.03 -7.02
CA GLU A 67 -11.87 7.42 -7.09
C GLU A 67 -12.03 7.78 -8.57
N GLY A 68 -13.26 8.07 -8.99
CA GLY A 68 -13.57 8.19 -10.43
C GLY A 68 -13.42 6.86 -11.21
N PRO A 69 -13.38 6.93 -12.55
CA PRO A 69 -13.39 5.74 -13.40
C PRO A 69 -12.07 4.95 -13.34
N GLU A 70 -10.93 5.65 -13.33
CA GLU A 70 -9.62 5.04 -13.54
C GLU A 70 -8.83 4.81 -12.26
N ARG A 71 -8.79 5.80 -11.35
CA ARG A 71 -7.87 5.79 -10.21
C ARG A 71 -8.13 4.59 -9.30
N ARG A 72 -7.08 3.82 -9.04
CA ARG A 72 -7.04 2.74 -8.03
C ARG A 72 -5.87 2.98 -7.10
N PHE A 73 -6.12 2.80 -5.82
CA PHE A 73 -5.14 3.01 -4.75
C PHE A 73 -5.44 2.11 -3.55
N VAL A 74 -4.47 1.98 -2.66
CA VAL A 74 -4.64 1.38 -1.33
C VAL A 74 -4.39 2.42 -0.25
N TYR A 75 -4.96 2.19 0.93
CA TYR A 75 -4.72 3.05 2.10
C TYR A 75 -3.71 2.44 3.05
N ILE A 76 -2.75 3.26 3.49
CA ILE A 76 -2.08 3.09 4.77
C ILE A 76 -2.74 4.05 5.78
N ARG A 77 -3.31 3.51 6.85
CA ARG A 77 -3.89 4.27 7.97
C ARG A 77 -2.79 4.62 8.96
N ILE A 78 -2.95 5.72 9.69
CA ILE A 78 -1.93 6.24 10.61
C ILE A 78 -2.58 6.67 11.92
N GLY A 79 -1.94 6.33 13.04
CA GLY A 79 -2.33 6.75 14.37
C GLY A 79 -3.67 6.17 14.80
N GLN A 80 -4.62 7.02 15.21
CA GLN A 80 -5.97 6.59 15.60
C GLN A 80 -6.66 5.79 14.50
N ALA A 81 -6.48 6.20 13.24
CA ALA A 81 -7.03 5.48 12.10
C ALA A 81 -6.41 4.07 11.95
N ALA A 82 -5.20 3.84 12.45
CA ALA A 82 -4.53 2.55 12.50
C ALA A 82 -4.78 1.78 13.82
N GLY A 83 -5.72 2.24 14.65
CA GLY A 83 -6.07 1.60 15.93
C GLY A 83 -5.17 2.01 17.10
N ASP A 84 -4.46 3.13 17.01
CA ASP A 84 -3.72 3.74 18.12
C ASP A 84 -4.51 4.91 18.72
N ALA A 85 -5.34 4.62 19.73
CA ALA A 85 -6.19 5.63 20.38
C ALA A 85 -5.41 6.77 21.07
N GLY A 86 -4.14 6.53 21.44
CA GLY A 86 -3.28 7.52 22.09
C GLY A 86 -2.59 8.47 21.11
N SER A 87 -2.61 8.16 19.81
CA SER A 87 -1.95 8.98 18.80
C SER A 87 -2.61 10.35 18.65
N PRO A 88 -1.83 11.44 18.52
CA PRO A 88 -2.36 12.76 18.17
C PRO A 88 -2.76 12.85 16.69
N TRP A 89 -2.38 11.87 15.87
CA TRP A 89 -2.72 11.81 14.45
C TRP A 89 -3.87 10.84 14.16
N SER A 90 -4.72 11.24 13.22
CA SER A 90 -5.70 10.39 12.54
C SER A 90 -5.63 10.69 11.04
N ARG A 91 -4.76 9.97 10.33
CA ARG A 91 -4.38 10.28 8.93
C ARG A 91 -4.42 9.02 8.05
N ARG A 92 -4.35 9.23 6.74
CA ARG A 92 -4.24 8.16 5.73
C ARG A 92 -3.31 8.57 4.59
N MET A 93 -2.55 7.61 4.06
CA MET A 93 -1.81 7.69 2.80
C MET A 93 -2.59 6.95 1.71
N LYS A 94 -2.80 7.58 0.55
CA LYS A 94 -3.28 6.94 -0.70
C LYS A 94 -2.06 6.57 -1.52
N ILE A 95 -1.87 5.27 -1.75
CA ILE A 95 -0.80 4.76 -2.61
C ILE A 95 -1.45 4.29 -3.89
N ASP A 96 -1.29 5.06 -4.95
CA ASP A 96 -1.82 4.71 -6.26
C ASP A 96 -1.16 3.41 -6.74
N ILE A 97 -1.98 2.52 -7.30
CA ILE A 97 -1.54 1.23 -7.87
C ILE A 97 -1.95 1.08 -9.34
N HIS A 98 -2.88 1.91 -9.82
CA HIS A 98 -3.34 1.89 -11.21
C HIS A 98 -2.25 2.27 -12.23
N ASP A 99 -1.21 2.96 -11.78
CA ASP A 99 -0.07 3.42 -12.58
C ASP A 99 1.16 2.52 -12.41
N ILE A 100 1.02 1.32 -11.84
CA ILE A 100 2.08 0.31 -11.86
C ILE A 100 2.36 -0.07 -13.31
N ASP A 101 3.64 -0.03 -13.68
CA ASP A 101 4.09 -0.32 -15.04
C ASP A 101 3.64 -1.71 -15.52
N ALA A 102 3.13 -1.77 -16.75
CA ALA A 102 2.59 -3.01 -17.32
C ALA A 102 3.66 -4.12 -17.41
N ALA A 103 4.91 -3.78 -17.77
CA ALA A 103 5.98 -4.77 -17.81
C ALA A 103 6.32 -5.30 -16.42
N LEU A 104 6.16 -4.49 -15.36
CA LEU A 104 6.31 -4.95 -13.98
C LEU A 104 5.20 -5.92 -13.57
N LEU A 105 3.95 -5.64 -13.96
CA LEU A 105 2.80 -6.53 -13.76
C LEU A 105 2.99 -7.86 -14.51
N ASP A 106 3.40 -7.80 -15.77
CA ASP A 106 3.64 -8.99 -16.60
C ASP A 106 4.72 -9.88 -16.01
N ARG A 107 5.84 -9.28 -15.57
CA ARG A 107 6.92 -10.03 -14.91
C ARG A 107 6.46 -10.65 -13.59
N ALA A 108 5.67 -9.95 -12.79
CA ALA A 108 5.11 -10.51 -11.56
C ALA A 108 4.18 -11.71 -11.86
N ALA A 109 3.35 -11.60 -12.90
CA ALA A 109 2.43 -12.63 -13.33
C ALA A 109 3.14 -13.92 -13.80
N GLN A 110 4.33 -13.78 -14.38
CA GLN A 110 5.17 -14.90 -14.83
C GLN A 110 5.93 -15.60 -13.69
N GLY A 111 5.59 -15.33 -12.43
CA GLY A 111 6.26 -15.87 -11.25
C GLY A 111 7.44 -15.02 -10.75
N GLY A 112 7.53 -13.76 -11.19
CA GLY A 112 8.66 -12.86 -10.90
C GLY A 112 8.74 -12.31 -9.48
N GLY A 113 7.88 -12.74 -8.56
CA GLY A 113 7.91 -12.34 -7.14
C GLY A 113 6.88 -11.26 -6.77
N ILE A 114 7.20 -10.48 -5.74
CA ILE A 114 6.33 -9.44 -5.17
C ILE A 114 6.66 -8.08 -5.79
N ILE A 115 5.66 -7.32 -6.20
CA ILE A 115 5.84 -5.92 -6.59
C ILE A 115 5.93 -5.08 -5.31
N GLU A 116 7.14 -4.65 -4.97
CA GLU A 116 7.40 -3.73 -3.87
C GLU A 116 7.26 -2.28 -4.36
N THR A 117 6.45 -1.49 -3.65
CA THR A 117 6.34 -0.03 -3.80
C THR A 117 6.90 0.62 -2.55
N THR A 118 7.95 1.41 -2.70
CA THR A 118 8.61 2.11 -1.59
C THR A 118 8.09 3.53 -1.48
N ILE A 119 7.83 4.00 -0.26
CA ILE A 119 7.34 5.36 0.04
C ILE A 119 8.06 5.92 1.26
N ASN A 120 8.11 7.25 1.39
CA ASN A 120 8.55 7.91 2.62
C ASN A 120 7.37 8.08 3.58
N GLY A 121 7.54 7.63 4.83
CA GLY A 121 6.55 7.71 5.89
C GLY A 121 6.52 9.05 6.63
N THR A 122 7.55 9.87 6.48
CA THR A 122 7.67 11.18 7.11
C THR A 122 7.55 12.30 6.08
N GLY A 123 6.68 13.27 6.36
CA GLY A 123 6.51 14.49 5.56
C GLY A 123 7.62 15.50 5.82
N LYS A 124 7.66 16.57 5.01
CA LYS A 124 8.66 17.64 5.14
C LYS A 124 8.60 18.37 6.49
N ASP A 125 7.45 18.33 7.16
CA ASP A 125 7.22 18.93 8.48
C ASP A 125 7.60 18.00 9.64
N GLY A 126 8.19 16.83 9.35
CA GLY A 126 8.56 15.84 10.36
C GLY A 126 7.39 15.02 10.91
N THR A 127 6.17 15.25 10.42
CA THR A 127 4.98 14.51 10.84
C THR A 127 4.70 13.35 9.88
N PRO A 128 3.83 12.39 10.23
CA PRO A 128 3.51 11.29 9.33
C PRO A 128 2.96 11.79 7.99
N ALA A 129 3.57 11.34 6.89
CA ALA A 129 3.12 11.68 5.54
C ALA A 129 1.66 11.25 5.34
N CYS A 130 0.88 12.02 4.58
CA CYS A 130 -0.54 11.73 4.36
C CYS A 130 -1.04 12.25 3.02
N ALA A 131 -2.32 11.99 2.72
CA ALA A 131 -2.94 12.23 1.42
C ALA A 131 -2.31 11.33 0.34
N THR A 132 -2.18 11.80 -0.91
CA THR A 132 -1.57 11.00 -1.98
C THR A 132 -0.05 11.03 -1.86
N ILE A 133 0.57 9.86 -1.75
CA ILE A 133 2.03 9.73 -1.62
C ILE A 133 2.61 9.27 -2.96
N ARG A 134 3.64 9.98 -3.42
CA ARG A 134 4.42 9.51 -4.58
C ARG A 134 5.38 8.42 -4.14
N PRO A 135 5.39 7.26 -4.80
CA PRO A 135 6.43 6.26 -4.60
C PRO A 135 7.83 6.83 -4.85
N THR A 136 8.79 6.42 -4.02
CA THR A 136 10.23 6.65 -4.26
C THR A 136 10.80 5.61 -5.22
N GLY A 137 10.16 4.44 -5.31
CA GLY A 137 10.54 3.39 -6.25
C GLY A 137 9.50 2.27 -6.33
N ARG A 138 9.59 1.49 -7.41
CA ARG A 138 8.88 0.22 -7.59
C ARG A 138 9.83 -0.82 -8.18
N ARG A 139 9.80 -2.03 -7.64
CA ARG A 139 10.64 -3.14 -8.13
C ARG A 139 10.00 -4.50 -7.83
N LEU A 140 10.48 -5.53 -8.52
CA LEU A 140 10.22 -6.91 -8.13
C LEU A 140 11.23 -7.34 -7.07
N VAL A 141 10.74 -8.00 -6.03
CA VAL A 141 11.55 -8.64 -4.99
C VAL A 141 11.17 -10.11 -4.86
N ALA A 142 12.10 -10.92 -4.36
CA ALA A 142 11.80 -12.31 -3.99
C ALA A 142 10.71 -12.35 -2.92
N GLY A 143 9.85 -13.37 -3.00
CA GLY A 143 8.73 -13.59 -2.08
C GLY A 143 9.17 -13.94 -0.66
#